data_AF-A0AAN6Q989-F1
#
_entry.id   AF-A0AAN6Q989-F1
#
_cell.length_a   1.000
_cell.length_b   1.000
_cell.length_c   1.000
_cell.angle_alpha   90.00
_cell.angle_beta   90.00
_cell.angle_gamma   90.00
#
_symmetry.space_group_name_H-M   'P 1'
#
loop_
_entity.id
_entity.type
_entity.pdbx_description
1 polymer ?
#
loop_
_entity_poly.entity_id
_entity_poly.type
_entity_poly.pdbx_seq_one_letter_code
_entity_poly.pdbx_strand_id
1 'polypeptide(L)' 'MTANYHHQKRRTSFGDKLSGALLRLKGSITGRPAVKAAGTRRMHGTDGRGARRRRFL' A
#
# COMPACT_ATOMS: atom_id res chain seq x y z
N MET A 1 -10.47 -19.83 -25.56
CA MET A 1 -11.16 -18.65 -25.00
C MET A 1 -10.29 -18.09 -23.86
N THR A 2 -9.52 -17.04 -24.12
CA THR A 2 -8.63 -16.44 -23.09
C THR A 2 -9.41 -15.37 -22.32
N ALA A 3 -9.82 -15.67 -21.10
CA ALA A 3 -10.48 -14.69 -20.23
C ALA A 3 -9.47 -13.61 -19.82
N ASN A 4 -9.67 -12.37 -20.29
CA ASN A 4 -8.89 -11.22 -19.85
C ASN A 4 -9.24 -10.89 -18.40
N TYR A 5 -8.48 -11.45 -17.45
CA TYR A 5 -8.53 -11.06 -16.05
C TYR A 5 -7.93 -9.66 -15.94
N HIS A 6 -8.75 -8.61 -16.09
CA HIS A 6 -8.36 -7.26 -15.75
C HIS A 6 -8.03 -7.23 -14.26
N HIS A 7 -6.75 -7.32 -13.92
CA HIS A 7 -6.27 -7.10 -12.56
C HIS A 7 -6.57 -5.63 -12.26
N GLN A 8 -7.68 -5.38 -11.58
CA GLN A 8 -8.07 -4.05 -11.12
C GLN A 8 -6.95 -3.53 -10.21
N LYS A 9 -6.01 -2.76 -10.79
CA LYS A 9 -4.98 -2.07 -10.02
C LYS A 9 -5.69 -1.03 -9.17
N ARG A 10 -5.80 -1.28 -7.87
CA ARG A 10 -6.40 -0.32 -6.93
C ARG A 10 -5.58 0.97 -6.97
N ARG A 11 -6.23 2.09 -7.32
CA ARG A 11 -5.61 3.40 -7.21
C ARG A 11 -5.40 3.71 -5.73
N THR A 12 -4.22 4.20 -5.37
CA THR A 12 -3.96 4.72 -4.01
C THR A 12 -4.96 5.82 -3.69
N SER A 13 -5.70 5.67 -2.60
CA SER A 13 -6.62 6.69 -2.13
C SER A 13 -5.86 7.85 -1.47
N PHE A 14 -6.50 9.01 -1.32
CA PHE A 14 -5.96 10.12 -0.52
C PHE A 14 -5.64 9.70 0.91
N GLY A 15 -6.48 8.84 1.52
CA GLY A 15 -6.25 8.29 2.85
C GLY A 15 -4.99 7.41 2.92
N ASP A 16 -4.70 6.63 1.87
CA ASP A 16 -3.46 5.86 1.80
C ASP A 16 -2.24 6.79 1.73
N LYS A 17 -2.32 7.89 0.97
CA LYS A 17 -1.24 8.88 0.91
C LYS A 17 -1.00 9.55 2.26
N LEU A 18 -2.05 10.01 2.93
CA LEU A 18 -1.94 10.64 4.24
C LEU A 18 -1.41 9.66 5.30
N SER A 19 -1.97 8.44 5.35
CA SER A 19 -1.52 7.39 6.26
C SER A 19 -0.06 6.98 5.99
N GLY A 20 0.33 6.89 4.72
CA GLY A 20 1.71 6.62 4.31
C GLY A 20 2.69 7.73 4.70
N ALA A 21 2.28 8.99 4.58
CA ALA A 21 3.07 10.13 5.02
C ALA A 21 3.31 10.11 6.54
N LEU A 22 2.27 9.82 7.33
CA LEU A 22 2.39 9.68 8.78
C LEU A 22 3.33 8.54 9.19
N LEU A 23 3.23 7.38 8.53
CA LEU A 23 4.16 6.26 8.76
C LEU A 23 5.61 6.64 8.39
N ARG A 24 5.79 7.35 7.27
CA ARG A 24 7.10 7.84 6.84
C ARG A 24 7.70 8.81 7.86
N LEU A 25 6.89 9.73 8.36
CA LEU A 25 7.28 10.70 9.39
C LEU A 25 7.62 9.99 10.70
N LYS A 26 6.75 9.09 11.19
CA LYS A 26 6.99 8.28 12.39
C LYS A 26 8.29 7.49 12.30
N GLY A 27 8.53 6.82 11.18
CA GLY A 27 9.76 6.06 10.96
C GLY A 27 11.02 6.92 10.92
N SER A 28 10.90 8.15 10.41
CA SER A 28 12.02 9.10 10.38
C SER A 28 12.33 9.63 11.79
N ILE A 29 11.31 9.99 12.57
CA ILE A 29 11.48 10.53 13.93
C ILE A 29 11.98 9.45 14.90
N THR A 30 11.43 8.24 14.80
CA THR A 30 11.77 7.15 15.73
C THR A 30 13.02 6.36 15.33
N GLY A 31 13.70 6.73 14.25
CA GLY A 31 14.86 5.98 13.75
C GLY A 31 14.52 4.56 13.25
N ARG A 32 13.28 4.32 12.81
CA ARG A 32 12.78 3.01 12.37
C ARG A 32 12.67 2.95 10.84
N PRO A 33 13.71 2.49 10.11
CA PRO A 33 13.73 2.51 8.65
C PRO A 33 12.62 1.65 8.03
N ALA A 34 12.24 0.52 8.66
CA ALA A 34 11.15 -0.33 8.19
C ALA A 34 9.79 0.41 8.18
N VAL A 35 9.53 1.23 9.21
CA VAL A 35 8.29 2.02 9.31
C VAL A 35 8.30 3.15 8.28
N LYS A 36 9.47 3.77 8.08
CA LYS A 36 9.65 4.79 7.04
C LYS A 36 9.35 4.22 5.66
N ALA A 37 9.92 3.06 5.35
CA ALA A 37 9.73 2.34 4.09
C ALA A 37 8.28 1.88 3.90
N ALA A 38 7.61 1.41 4.96
CA ALA A 38 6.20 1.06 4.91
C ALA A 38 5.32 2.25 4.52
N GLY A 39 5.62 3.44 5.08
CA GLY A 39 4.97 4.68 4.69
C GLY A 39 5.17 5.04 3.22
N THR A 40 6.41 4.96 2.73
CA THR A 40 6.73 5.16 1.31
C THR A 40 5.99 4.18 0.41
N ARG A 41 6.00 2.88 0.73
CA ARG A 41 5.29 1.85 -0.04
C ARG A 41 3.79 2.10 -0.09
N ARG A 42 3.18 2.58 1.01
CA ARG A 42 1.76 2.91 1.03
C ARG A 42 1.43 4.11 0.13
N MET A 43 2.24 5.17 0.17
CA MET A 43 2.05 6.32 -0.71
C MET A 43 2.16 5.96 -2.20
N HIS A 44 3.02 4.98 -2.53
CA HIS A 44 3.21 4.47 -3.89
C HIS A 44 2.22 3.34 -4.26
N GLY A 45 1.41 2.86 -3.31
CA GLY A 45 0.48 1.75 -3.54
C GLY A 45 1.15 0.38 -3.68
N THR A 46 2.40 0.25 -3.22
CA THR A 46 3.20 -0.98 -3.25
C THR A 46 3.27 -1.67 -1.89
N ASP A 47 2.52 -1.19 -0.89
CA ASP A 47 2.44 -1.83 0.44
C ASP A 47 1.59 -3.11 0.48
N GLY A 48 1.11 -3.59 -0.68
CA GLY A 48 0.33 -4.82 -0.80
C GLY A 48 -1.11 -4.71 -0.25
N ARG A 49 -1.53 -3.53 0.18
CA ARG A 49 -2.85 -3.30 0.78
C ARG A 49 -3.95 -3.45 -0.29
N GLY A 50 -4.84 -4.41 -0.09
CA GLY A 50 -5.92 -4.73 -1.03
C GLY A 50 -5.58 -5.82 -2.05
N ALA A 51 -4.36 -6.36 -2.05
CA ALA A 51 -3.97 -7.48 -2.92
C ALA A 51 -4.60 -8.83 -2.51
N ARG A 52 -5.30 -8.90 -1.37
CA ARG A 52 -5.90 -10.15 -0.85
C ARG A 52 -7.42 -10.04 -0.67
N ARG A 53 -8.15 -10.34 -1.74
CA ARG A 53 -9.48 -10.99 -1.68
C ARG A 53 -9.65 -11.93 -2.88
N ARG A 54 -8.96 -13.07 -2.82
CA ARG A 54 -9.55 -14.34 -3.26
C ARG A 54 -9.76 -15.15 -1.98
N ARG A 55 -10.89 -14.91 -1.31
CA ARG A 55 -11.46 -15.90 -0.40
C ARG A 55 -12.05 -16.93 -1.36
N PHE A 56 -11.35 -18.04 -1.55
CA PHE A 56 -11.98 -19.23 -2.08
C PHE A 56 -12.78 -19.80 -0.91
N LEU A 57 -14.09 -19.54 -0.93
CA LEU A 57 -15.13 -20.27 -0.20
C LEU A 57 -16.13 -20.74 -1.24
#